data_AF-A0A956NE20-F1
#
_entry.id   AF-A0A956NE20-F1
#
_cell.length_a   1.000
_cell.length_b   1.000
_cell.length_c   1.000
_cell.angle_alpha   90.00
_cell.angle_beta   90.00
_cell.angle_gamma   90.00
#
_symmetry.space_group_name_H-M   'P 1'
#
loop_
_entity.id
_entity.type
_entity.pdbx_description
1 polymer ?
#
loop_
_entity_poly.entity_id
_entity_poly.type
_entity_poly.pdbx_seq_one_letter_code
_entity_poly.pdbx_strand_id
1 'polypeptide(L)' 'MPEKIEVKEQKEYHPKCPHCDKVLSQIFFHKVRTVGMTGIGYLAVYSCPYCKVALGTSANSG' A
#
# COMPACT_ATOMS: atom_id res chain seq x y z
N MET A 1 -30.68 20.52 -19.18
CA MET A 1 -29.65 19.88 -20.04
C MET A 1 -28.87 18.95 -19.14
N PRO A 2 -28.97 17.61 -19.28
CA PRO A 2 -28.20 16.70 -18.42
C PRO A 2 -26.73 16.68 -18.85
N GLU A 3 -25.82 16.94 -17.91
CA GLU A 3 -24.38 16.81 -18.10
C GLU A 3 -24.02 15.35 -18.43
N LYS A 4 -23.29 15.17 -19.52
CA LYS A 4 -22.86 13.86 -20.03
C LYS A 4 -21.63 13.43 -19.23
N ILE A 5 -21.81 12.52 -18.28
CA ILE A 5 -20.70 11.95 -17.50
C ILE A 5 -20.00 10.91 -18.36
N GLU A 6 -18.89 11.30 -18.98
CA GLU A 6 -18.02 10.39 -19.74
C GLU A 6 -17.16 9.58 -18.77
N VAL A 7 -17.49 8.29 -18.59
CA VAL A 7 -16.68 7.35 -17.84
C VAL A 7 -15.41 7.07 -18.64
N LYS A 8 -14.33 7.78 -18.32
CA LYS A 8 -13.01 7.50 -18.88
C LYS A 8 -12.53 6.15 -18.38
N GLU A 9 -12.20 5.27 -19.31
CA GLU A 9 -11.57 3.97 -19.07
C GLU A 9 -10.35 4.16 -18.16
N GLN A 10 -10.37 3.54 -16.97
CA GLN A 10 -9.25 3.61 -16.04
C GLN A 10 -8.10 2.82 -16.66
N LYS A 11 -7.14 3.54 -17.25
CA LYS A 11 -5.87 2.95 -17.68
C LYS A 11 -5.26 2.22 -16.48
N GLU A 12 -5.01 0.93 -16.67
CA GLU A 12 -4.38 0.06 -15.68
C GLU A 12 -3.09 0.73 -15.18
N TYR A 13 -3.13 1.27 -13.96
CA TYR A 13 -1.99 1.94 -13.36
C TYR A 13 -1.09 0.87 -12.76
N HIS A 14 0.08 0.65 -13.37
CA HIS A 14 1.09 -0.26 -12.86
C HIS A 14 2.13 0.54 -12.07
N PRO A 15 1.97 0.69 -10.74
CA PRO A 15 2.94 1.44 -9.93
C PRO A 15 4.31 0.79 -10.00
N LYS A 16 5.36 1.60 -10.12
CA LYS A 16 6.75 1.13 -9.98
C LYS A 16 7.23 1.32 -8.55
N CYS A 17 8.09 0.42 -8.09
CA CYS A 17 8.78 0.58 -6.81
C CYS A 17 9.78 1.75 -6.90
N PRO A 18 9.73 2.74 -6.00
CA PRO A 18 10.64 3.89 -6.02
C PRO A 18 12.09 3.53 -5.66
N HIS A 19 12.35 2.31 -5.17
CA HIS A 19 13.68 1.87 -4.74
C HIS A 19 14.39 0.95 -5.75
N CYS A 20 13.65 0.18 -6.54
CA CYS A 20 14.23 -0.79 -7.46
C CYS A 20 13.66 -0.73 -8.87
N ASP A 21 12.80 0.25 -9.16
CA ASP A 21 12.14 0.51 -10.45
C ASP A 21 11.33 -0.64 -11.05
N LYS A 22 11.19 -1.75 -10.32
CA LYS A 22 10.38 -2.88 -10.75
C LYS A 22 8.90 -2.56 -10.64
N VAL A 23 8.14 -3.03 -11.61
CA VAL A 23 6.67 -2.92 -11.65
C VAL A 23 6.08 -3.75 -10.51
N LEU A 24 5.29 -3.09 -9.67
CA LEU A 24 4.59 -3.69 -8.54
C LEU A 24 3.24 -4.23 -9.02
N SER A 25 3.20 -5.50 -9.41
CA SER A 25 1.95 -6.25 -9.61
C SER A 25 1.36 -6.78 -8.30
N GLN A 26 2.19 -6.86 -7.26
CA GLN A 26 1.83 -7.33 -5.93
C GLN A 26 2.67 -6.64 -4.86
N ILE A 27 2.19 -6.64 -3.62
CA ILE A 27 2.84 -6.00 -2.47
C ILE A 27 2.90 -7.02 -1.34
N PHE A 28 4.03 -7.10 -0.65
CA PHE A 28 4.17 -7.98 0.52
C PHE A 28 3.65 -7.30 1.77
N PHE A 29 2.86 -8.03 2.54
CA PHE A 29 2.23 -7.56 3.76
C PHE A 29 2.75 -8.37 4.96
N HIS A 30 3.15 -7.67 6.02
CA HIS A 30 3.45 -8.29 7.30
C HIS A 30 2.87 -7.48 8.46
N LYS A 31 2.30 -8.18 9.44
CA LYS A 31 1.84 -7.58 10.71
C LYS A 31 2.96 -7.62 11.72
N VAL A 32 3.33 -6.46 12.23
CA VAL A 32 4.30 -6.30 13.31
C VAL A 32 3.55 -5.92 14.57
N ARG A 33 3.77 -6.68 15.64
CA ARG A 33 3.23 -6.32 16.96
C ARG A 33 3.98 -5.10 17.46
N THR A 34 3.25 -4.06 17.84
CA THR A 34 3.82 -2.86 18.45
C THR A 34 3.37 -2.77 19.90
N VAL A 35 4.20 -2.16 20.74
CA VAL A 35 3.86 -1.88 22.13
C VAL A 35 3.87 -0.36 22.28
N GLY A 36 2.69 0.21 22.52
CA GLY A 36 2.50 1.64 22.72
C GLY A 36 2.07 1.95 24.15
N MET A 37 1.85 3.24 24.42
CA MET A 37 1.42 3.71 25.75
C MET A 37 0.08 3.13 26.21
N THR A 38 -0.81 2.78 25.29
CA THR A 38 -2.15 2.27 25.57
C THR A 38 -2.28 0.74 25.46
N GLY A 39 -1.17 0.01 25.25
CA GLY A 39 -1.16 -1.45 25.19
C GLY A 39 -0.54 -2.02 23.91
N ILE A 40 -0.99 -3.22 23.53
CA ILE A 40 -0.47 -3.96 22.37
C ILE A 40 -1.25 -3.56 21.13
N GLY A 41 -0.54 -2.99 20.15
CA GLY A 41 -1.07 -2.67 18.83
C GLY A 41 -0.48 -3.58 17.75
N TYR A 42 -1.01 -3.44 16.54
CA TYR A 42 -0.44 -4.07 15.34
C TYR A 42 -0.25 -3.02 14.25
N LEU A 43 0.94 -3.00 13.67
CA LEU A 43 1.27 -2.21 12.50
C LEU A 43 1.32 -3.14 11.28
N ALA A 44 0.56 -2.82 10.26
CA ALA A 44 0.70 -3.42 8.95
C ALA A 44 1.83 -2.73 8.20
N VAL A 45 2.78 -3.50 7.70
CA VAL A 45 3.89 -3.01 6.89
C VAL A 45 3.77 -3.59 5.49
N TYR A 46 3.76 -2.71 4.50
CA TYR A 46 3.74 -3.05 3.09
C TYR A 46 5.13 -2.92 2.52
N SER A 47 5.60 -3.90 1.76
CA SER A 47 6.96 -3.97 1.25
C SER A 47 7.01 -4.44 -0.20
N CYS A 48 8.05 -4.03 -0.92
CA CYS A 48 8.28 -4.47 -2.28
C CYS A 48 8.68 -5.95 -2.30
N PRO A 49 8.05 -6.81 -3.11
CA PRO A 49 8.39 -8.24 -3.17
C PRO A 49 9.79 -8.50 -3.74
N TYR A 50 10.37 -7.54 -4.47
CA TYR A 50 11.66 -7.73 -5.15
C TYR A 50 12.86 -7.24 -4.34
N CYS A 51 12.77 -6.04 -3.76
CA CYS A 51 13.87 -5.46 -2.98
C CYS A 51 13.64 -5.54 -1.47
N LYS A 52 12.46 -5.98 -1.02
CA LYS A 52 12.06 -6.14 0.39
C LYS A 52 12.02 -4.83 1.20
N VAL A 53 12.22 -3.69 0.56
CA VAL A 53 12.12 -2.37 1.19
C VAL A 53 10.66 -2.07 1.52
N ALA A 54 10.42 -1.49 2.71
CA ALA A 54 9.11 -1.03 3.14
C ALA A 54 8.65 0.15 2.27
N LEU A 55 7.45 0.04 1.72
CA LEU A 55 6.80 1.04 0.88
C LEU A 55 5.79 1.89 1.66
N GLY A 56 5.29 1.37 2.78
CA GLY A 56 4.35 2.09 3.62
C GLY A 56 3.92 1.27 4.83
N THR A 57 3.22 1.94 5.74
CA THR A 57 2.70 1.32 6.96
C THR A 57 1.29 1.81 7.23
N SER A 58 0.41 0.93 7.71
CA SER A 58 -0.90 1.31 8.23
C SER A 58 -1.04 0.84 9.67
N ALA A 59 -1.43 1.75 10.55
CA ALA A 59 -1.83 1.41 11.91
C ALA A 59 -3.35 1.30 11.91
N ASN A 60 -3.89 0.16 12.32
CA ASN A 60 -5.31 0.07 12.63
C ASN A 60 -5.47 0.33 14.12
N SER A 61 -6.00 1.51 14.46
CA SER A 61 -6.46 1.83 15.79
C SER A 61 -7.79 1.08 15.99
N GLY A 62 -7.70 -0.17 16.41
CA GLY A 62 -8.88 -0.94 16.83
C GLY A 62 -9.57 -0.32 18.02
#